data_AF-F7ZFX2-F1
#
_entry.id   AF-F7ZFX2-F1
#
_cell.length_a   1.000
_cell.length_b   1.000
_cell.length_c   1.000
_cell.angle_alpha   90.00
_cell.angle_beta   90.00
_cell.angle_gamma   90.00
#
_symmetry.space_group_name_H-M   'P 1'
#
loop_
_entity.id
_entity.type
_entity.pdbx_description
1 polymer ?
#
loop_
_entity_poly.entity_id
_entity_poly.type
_entity_poly.pdbx_seq_one_letter_code
_entity_poly.pdbx_strand_id
1 'polypeptide(L)'
;MSDINLPRVQHIVASGCVVVVGLWVTFLSYTQQPAEAFLFPRLISTVFAVLAIWTFVKACLGWTKVGAGVSGDAFIRMLPGLIVAIVYIFWAAKTLGFYTATAIAFFLLFTLYDPAPHSQVKSWVKRIFATGCFIAVMYGLFAVLLKVYTPREVFF
;
A
#
# COMPACT_ATOMS: atom_id res chain seq x y z
N MET A 1 -31.62 1.13 -21.86
CA MET A 1 -30.69 0.35 -21.03
C MET A 1 -29.29 0.72 -21.48
N SER A 2 -28.55 1.49 -20.68
CA SER A 2 -27.16 1.85 -21.01
C SER A 2 -26.31 0.59 -20.97
N ASP A 3 -25.59 0.30 -22.06
CA ASP A 3 -24.68 -0.83 -22.16
C ASP A 3 -23.76 -0.91 -20.94
N ILE A 4 -23.73 -2.07 -20.28
CA ILE A 4 -22.87 -2.33 -19.13
C ILE A 4 -21.43 -2.33 -19.64
N ASN A 5 -20.74 -1.19 -19.50
CA ASN A 5 -19.32 -1.09 -19.79
C ASN A 5 -18.54 -1.74 -18.62
N LEU A 6 -18.13 -2.99 -18.81
CA LEU A 6 -17.48 -3.80 -17.77
C LEU A 6 -16.24 -3.12 -17.17
N PRO A 7 -15.31 -2.51 -17.94
CA PRO A 7 -14.22 -1.70 -17.37
C PRO A 7 -14.68 -0.53 -16.50
N ARG A 8 -15.77 0.16 -16.87
CA ARG A 8 -16.34 1.24 -16.07
C ARG A 8 -16.91 0.72 -14.75
N VAL A 9 -17.63 -0.41 -14.79
CA VAL A 9 -18.16 -1.06 -13.58
C VAL A 9 -17.01 -1.51 -12.67
N GLN A 10 -15.96 -2.13 -13.21
CA GLN A 10 -14.76 -2.48 -12.45
C GLN A 10 -14.14 -1.25 -11.77
N HIS A 11 -14.03 -0.13 -12.48
CA HIS A 11 -13.49 1.10 -11.91
C HIS A 11 -14.38 1.68 -10.80
N ILE A 12 -15.71 1.69 -10.98
CA ILE A 12 -16.66 2.15 -9.95
C ILE A 12 -16.58 1.27 -8.70
N VAL A 13 -16.60 -0.05 -8.86
CA VAL A 13 -16.54 -1.00 -7.74
C VAL A 13 -15.21 -0.87 -7.00
N ALA A 14 -14.09 -0.88 -7.73
CA ALA A 14 -12.76 -0.77 -7.12
C ALA A 14 -12.56 0.57 -6.38
N SER A 15 -12.92 1.70 -7.00
CA SER A 15 -12.81 3.01 -6.35
C SER A 15 -13.77 3.14 -5.16
N GLY A 16 -14.95 2.52 -5.22
CA GLY A 16 -15.87 2.42 -4.08
C GLY A 16 -15.26 1.68 -2.89
N CYS A 17 -14.62 0.52 -3.12
CA CYS A 17 -13.88 -0.19 -2.07
C CYS A 17 -12.77 0.68 -1.46
N VAL A 18 -12.03 1.43 -2.29
CA VAL A 18 -10.98 2.35 -1.83
C VAL A 18 -11.55 3.48 -0.99
N VAL A 19 -12.71 4.05 -1.33
CA VAL A 19 -13.40 5.05 -0.51
C VAL A 19 -13.78 4.48 0.86
N VAL A 20 -14.36 3.27 0.90
CA VAL A 20 -14.74 2.62 2.16
C VAL A 20 -13.52 2.45 3.07
N VAL A 21 -12.42 1.92 2.52
CA VAL A 21 -11.17 1.76 3.28
C VAL A 21 -10.59 3.11 3.70
N GLY A 22 -10.58 4.11 2.81
CA GLY A 22 -10.03 5.44 3.12
C GLY A 22 -10.81 6.18 4.20
N LEU A 23 -12.13 6.10 4.17
CA LEU A 23 -13.00 6.65 5.22
C LEU A 23 -12.81 5.90 6.54
N TRP A 24 -12.71 4.56 6.50
CA TRP A 24 -12.47 3.74 7.68
C TRP A 24 -11.12 4.08 8.35
N VAL A 25 -10.04 4.12 7.58
CA VAL A 25 -8.71 4.47 8.09
C VAL A 25 -8.69 5.91 8.64
N THR A 26 -9.36 6.84 7.96
CA THR A 26 -9.50 8.21 8.45
C THR A 26 -10.24 8.24 9.78
N PHE A 27 -11.38 7.57 9.88
CA PHE A 27 -12.13 7.46 11.13
C PHE A 27 -11.28 6.90 12.28
N LEU A 28 -10.52 5.82 12.03
CA LEU A 28 -9.61 5.26 13.04
C LEU A 28 -8.52 6.27 13.44
N SER A 29 -7.90 6.96 12.49
CA SER A 29 -6.83 7.92 12.79
C SER A 29 -7.28 9.08 13.71
N TYR A 30 -8.55 9.50 13.61
CA TYR A 30 -9.10 10.59 14.42
C TYR A 30 -9.64 10.13 15.77
N THR A 31 -10.04 8.87 15.91
CA THR A 31 -10.66 8.33 17.14
C THR A 31 -9.68 7.63 18.09
N GLN A 32 -8.55 7.16 17.58
CA GLN A 32 -7.53 6.51 18.41
C GLN A 32 -6.73 7.52 19.24
N GLN A 33 -6.27 7.06 20.40
CA GLN A 33 -5.46 7.82 21.37
C GLN A 33 -4.11 7.11 21.59
N PRO A 34 -3.03 7.85 21.95
CA PRO A 34 -2.99 9.30 22.16
C PRO A 34 -2.97 10.09 20.83
N ALA A 35 -3.66 11.23 20.80
CA ALA A 35 -3.85 12.04 19.59
C ALA A 35 -2.53 12.44 18.89
N GLU A 36 -1.46 12.67 19.65
CA GLU A 36 -0.14 13.05 19.15
C GLU A 36 0.48 11.96 18.26
N ALA A 37 0.28 10.69 18.62
CA ALA A 37 0.81 9.56 17.83
C ALA A 37 0.13 9.42 16.46
N PHE A 38 -1.07 10.01 16.30
CA PHE A 38 -1.86 9.91 15.08
C PHE A 38 -1.85 11.18 14.22
N LEU A 39 -1.07 12.21 14.56
CA LEU A 39 -1.01 13.45 13.76
C LEU A 39 -0.61 13.18 12.30
N PHE A 40 0.46 12.42 12.08
CA PHE A 40 0.88 12.05 10.73
C PHE A 40 -0.15 11.15 10.02
N PRO A 41 -0.64 10.05 10.64
CA PRO A 41 -1.74 9.26 10.10
C PRO A 41 -2.97 10.08 9.69
N ARG A 42 -3.41 11.05 10.51
CA ARG A 42 -4.58 11.90 10.23
C ARG A 42 -4.39 12.75 8.98
N LEU A 43 -3.21 13.33 8.80
CA LEU A 43 -2.91 14.16 7.63
C LEU A 43 -2.94 13.31 6.36
N ILE A 44 -2.26 12.17 6.37
CA ILE A 44 -2.20 11.29 5.19
C ILE A 44 -3.56 10.67 4.90
N SER A 45 -4.29 10.19 5.91
CA SER A 45 -5.61 9.58 5.71
C SER A 45 -6.64 10.58 5.19
N THR A 46 -6.60 11.84 5.66
CA THR A 46 -7.51 12.89 5.17
C THR A 46 -7.27 13.17 3.69
N VAL A 47 -6.01 13.38 3.29
CA VAL A 47 -5.67 13.59 1.87
C VAL A 47 -6.07 12.37 1.04
N PHE A 48 -5.78 11.17 1.52
CA PHE A 48 -6.16 9.93 0.86
C PHE A 48 -7.68 9.79 0.69
N ALA A 49 -8.47 10.07 1.73
CA ALA A 49 -9.92 9.99 1.69
C ALA A 49 -10.52 11.00 0.69
N VAL A 50 -10.03 12.25 0.68
CA VAL A 50 -10.47 13.27 -0.28
C VAL A 50 -10.19 12.82 -1.72
N LEU A 51 -8.98 12.32 -1.99
CA LEU A 51 -8.61 11.83 -3.33
C LEU A 51 -9.38 10.57 -3.73
N ALA A 52 -9.67 9.68 -2.78
CA ALA A 52 -10.48 8.48 -3.00
C ALA A 52 -11.91 8.86 -3.38
N ILE A 53 -12.55 9.75 -2.61
CA ILE A 53 -13.90 10.26 -2.89
C ILE A 53 -13.94 10.93 -4.26
N TRP A 54 -12.98 11.80 -4.55
CA TRP A 54 -12.89 12.46 -5.85
C TRP A 54 -12.78 11.45 -7.00
N THR A 55 -11.96 10.41 -6.84
CA THR A 55 -11.80 9.35 -7.84
C THR A 55 -13.10 8.57 -8.05
N PHE A 56 -13.80 8.21 -6.97
CA PHE A 56 -15.08 7.52 -7.04
C PHE A 56 -16.17 8.37 -7.70
N VAL A 57 -16.28 9.66 -7.34
CA VAL A 57 -17.24 10.58 -7.98
C VAL A 57 -16.99 10.66 -9.48
N LYS A 58 -15.73 10.83 -9.92
CA LYS A 58 -15.39 10.82 -11.35
C LYS A 58 -15.73 9.48 -12.03
N ALA A 59 -15.59 8.36 -11.33
CA ALA A 59 -15.95 7.04 -11.86
C ALA A 59 -17.46 6.91 -12.08
N CYS A 60 -18.27 7.33 -11.10
CA CYS A 60 -19.73 7.36 -11.19
C CYS A 60 -20.21 8.28 -12.32
N LEU A 61 -19.66 9.50 -12.40
CA LEU A 61 -19.98 10.49 -13.43
C LEU A 61 -19.45 10.14 -14.83
N GLY A 62 -18.58 9.13 -14.94
CA GLY A 62 -18.00 8.71 -16.23
C GLY A 62 -16.97 9.69 -16.80
N TRP A 63 -16.44 10.59 -15.98
CA TRP A 63 -15.43 11.57 -16.40
C TRP A 63 -14.04 10.97 -16.59
N THR A 64 -13.84 9.73 -16.14
CA THR A 64 -12.55 9.03 -16.26
C THR A 64 -12.57 8.11 -17.47
N LYS A 65 -11.56 8.25 -18.35
CA LYS A 65 -11.30 7.27 -19.41
C LYS A 65 -10.80 5.97 -18.76
N VAL A 66 -11.60 4.92 -18.84
CA VAL A 66 -11.23 3.58 -18.38
C VAL A 66 -10.61 2.80 -19.55
N GLY A 67 -9.46 2.15 -19.32
CA GLY A 67 -8.78 1.32 -20.32
C GLY A 67 -9.44 -0.05 -20.50
N ALA A 68 -8.65 -1.07 -20.85
CA ALA A 68 -9.15 -2.44 -21.08
C ALA A 68 -9.66 -3.17 -19.81
N GLY A 69 -9.61 -2.54 -18.63
CA GLY A 69 -9.93 -3.17 -17.36
C GLY A 69 -8.83 -4.12 -16.87
N VAL A 70 -9.13 -4.89 -15.83
CA VAL A 70 -8.22 -5.92 -15.28
C VAL A 70 -8.75 -7.30 -15.70
N SER A 71 -7.91 -8.06 -16.40
CA SER A 71 -8.22 -9.45 -16.77
C SER A 71 -8.05 -10.39 -15.56
N GLY A 72 -8.68 -11.58 -15.64
CA GLY A 72 -8.53 -12.61 -14.60
C GLY A 72 -7.07 -13.02 -14.39
N ASP A 73 -6.31 -13.18 -15.47
CA ASP A 73 -4.87 -13.51 -15.39
C ASP A 73 -4.05 -12.40 -14.72
N ALA A 74 -4.36 -11.14 -15.05
CA ALA A 74 -3.70 -10.00 -14.40
C ALA A 74 -4.01 -9.97 -12.90
N PHE A 75 -5.26 -10.23 -12.52
CA PHE A 75 -5.66 -10.31 -11.11
C PHE A 75 -4.93 -11.43 -10.36
N ILE A 76 -4.85 -12.64 -10.94
CA ILE A 76 -4.15 -13.78 -10.33
C ILE A 76 -2.66 -13.46 -10.11
N ARG A 77 -2.02 -12.76 -11.06
CA ARG A 77 -0.62 -12.35 -10.94
C ARG A 77 -0.38 -11.34 -9.82
N MET A 78 -1.39 -10.59 -9.39
CA MET A 78 -1.29 -9.64 -8.28
C MET A 78 -1.48 -10.30 -6.90
N LEU A 79 -2.06 -11.51 -6.83
CA LEU A 79 -2.36 -12.21 -5.58
C LEU A 79 -1.15 -12.44 -4.68
N PRO A 80 0.03 -12.87 -5.16
CA PRO A 80 1.19 -13.07 -4.29
C PRO A 80 1.59 -11.80 -3.54
N GLY A 81 1.56 -10.64 -4.21
CA GLY A 81 1.84 -9.36 -3.58
C GLY A 81 0.77 -8.94 -2.57
N LEU A 82 -0.50 -9.21 -2.88
CA LEU A 82 -1.59 -8.96 -1.94
C LEU A 82 -1.44 -9.80 -0.67
N ILE A 83 -1.04 -11.06 -0.80
CA ILE A 83 -0.76 -11.94 0.34
C ILE A 83 0.38 -11.37 1.19
N VAL A 84 1.49 -10.94 0.57
CA VAL A 84 2.61 -10.30 1.31
C VAL A 84 2.12 -9.05 2.05
N ALA A 85 1.33 -8.19 1.42
CA ALA A 85 0.79 -6.99 2.05
C ALA A 85 -0.15 -7.30 3.23
N ILE A 86 -1.04 -8.28 3.09
CA ILE A 86 -1.96 -8.72 4.15
C ILE A 86 -1.17 -9.29 5.33
N VAL A 87 -0.20 -10.17 5.08
CA VAL A 87 0.66 -10.75 6.12
C VAL A 87 1.44 -9.65 6.85
N TYR A 88 1.96 -8.67 6.10
CA TYR A 88 2.68 -7.53 6.64
C TYR A 88 1.80 -6.68 7.58
N ILE A 89 0.63 -6.25 7.12
CA ILE A 89 -0.26 -5.32 7.84
C ILE A 89 -0.77 -5.91 9.15
N PHE A 90 -1.22 -7.18 9.13
CA PHE A 90 -1.95 -7.75 10.26
C PHE A 90 -1.07 -8.54 11.23
N TRP A 91 0.09 -9.04 10.79
CA TRP A 91 0.99 -9.84 11.62
C TRP A 91 2.40 -9.26 11.68
N ALA A 92 3.10 -9.19 10.55
CA ALA A 92 4.56 -8.98 10.56
C ALA A 92 4.96 -7.62 11.17
N ALA A 93 4.27 -6.53 10.84
CA ALA A 93 4.60 -5.21 11.37
C ALA A 93 4.48 -5.13 12.90
N LYS A 94 3.47 -5.83 13.46
CA LYS A 94 3.28 -5.91 14.92
C LYS A 94 4.30 -6.85 15.58
N THR A 95 4.62 -7.97 14.94
CA THR A 95 5.45 -9.01 15.56
C THR A 95 6.94 -8.78 15.39
N LEU A 96 7.40 -8.21 14.28
CA LEU A 96 8.82 -8.03 13.96
C LEU A 96 9.31 -6.58 14.19
N GLY A 97 8.39 -5.63 14.23
CA GLY A 97 8.69 -4.19 14.18
C GLY A 97 8.50 -3.62 12.79
N PHE A 98 8.38 -2.29 12.72
CA PHE A 98 8.04 -1.60 11.48
C PHE A 98 9.14 -1.72 10.42
N TYR A 99 10.38 -1.38 10.75
CA TYR A 99 11.49 -1.35 9.79
C TYR A 99 11.89 -2.76 9.37
N THR A 100 11.96 -3.70 10.31
CA THR A 100 12.29 -5.10 10.00
C THR A 100 11.22 -5.73 9.11
N ALA A 101 9.94 -5.60 9.48
CA ALA A 101 8.85 -6.14 8.67
C ALA A 101 8.77 -5.46 7.29
N THR A 102 9.00 -4.14 7.23
CA THR A 102 9.01 -3.39 5.98
C THR A 102 10.14 -3.86 5.05
N ALA A 103 11.33 -4.12 5.59
CA ALA A 103 12.47 -4.61 4.82
C ALA A 103 12.16 -5.98 4.19
N ILE A 104 11.60 -6.90 4.97
CA ILE A 104 11.19 -8.22 4.50
C ILE A 104 10.09 -8.10 3.45
N ALA A 105 9.04 -7.33 3.73
CA ALA A 105 7.92 -7.16 2.80
C ALA A 105 8.37 -6.55 1.47
N PHE A 106 9.18 -5.48 1.51
CA PHE A 106 9.73 -4.86 0.31
C PHE A 106 10.62 -5.82 -0.47
N PHE A 107 11.52 -6.54 0.21
CA PHE A 107 12.41 -7.51 -0.44
C PHE A 107 11.63 -8.65 -1.11
N LEU A 108 10.60 -9.17 -0.45
CA LEU A 108 9.72 -10.21 -1.01
C LEU A 108 8.95 -9.69 -2.22
N LEU A 109 8.35 -8.50 -2.13
CA LEU A 109 7.63 -7.87 -3.24
C LEU A 109 8.57 -7.64 -4.43
N PHE A 110 9.76 -7.09 -4.18
CA PHE A 110 10.76 -6.90 -5.22
C PHE A 110 11.12 -8.25 -5.85
N THR A 111 11.43 -9.27 -5.04
CA THR A 111 11.82 -10.61 -5.52
C THR A 111 10.73 -11.30 -6.34
N LEU A 112 9.46 -11.14 -5.96
CA LEU A 112 8.31 -11.74 -6.65
C LEU A 112 8.00 -11.07 -7.99
N TYR A 113 8.17 -9.75 -8.08
CA TYR A 113 7.75 -8.98 -9.26
C TYR A 113 8.88 -8.51 -10.16
N ASP A 114 10.14 -8.62 -9.72
CA ASP A 114 11.30 -8.36 -10.56
C ASP A 114 11.44 -9.46 -11.62
N PRO A 115 11.41 -9.11 -12.92
CA PRO A 115 11.53 -10.10 -14.00
C PRO A 115 12.94 -10.71 -14.09
N ALA A 116 13.95 -10.19 -13.37
CA ALA A 116 15.29 -10.72 -13.43
C ALA A 116 15.37 -12.18 -12.89
N PRO A 117 16.17 -13.06 -13.51
CA PRO A 117 16.29 -14.45 -13.08
C PRO A 117 16.78 -14.59 -11.64
N HIS A 118 16.21 -15.56 -10.91
CA HIS A 118 16.57 -15.86 -9.51
C HIS A 118 17.88 -16.64 -9.38
N SER A 119 18.43 -17.16 -10.49
CA SER A 119 19.71 -17.88 -10.50
C SER A 119 20.93 -16.96 -10.58
N GLN A 120 20.75 -15.66 -10.83
CA GLN A 120 21.85 -14.73 -11.05
C GLN A 120 22.21 -13.98 -9.77
N VAL A 121 23.46 -14.08 -9.30
CA VAL A 121 23.94 -13.33 -8.12
C VAL A 121 23.74 -11.83 -8.27
N LYS A 122 23.91 -11.29 -9.49
CA LYS A 122 23.74 -9.86 -9.77
C LYS A 122 22.31 -9.36 -9.51
N SER A 123 21.27 -10.18 -9.74
CA SER A 123 19.89 -9.77 -9.44
C SER A 123 19.66 -9.71 -7.93
N TRP A 124 20.19 -10.67 -7.16
CA TRP A 124 20.15 -10.63 -5.70
C TRP A 124 20.84 -9.42 -5.11
N VAL A 125 22.03 -9.06 -5.60
CA VAL A 125 22.74 -7.86 -5.14
C VAL A 125 21.89 -6.61 -5.36
N LYS A 126 21.23 -6.47 -6.52
CA LYS A 126 20.33 -5.34 -6.78
C LYS A 126 19.13 -5.31 -5.83
N ARG A 127 18.51 -6.47 -5.57
CA ARG A 127 17.35 -6.58 -4.66
C ARG A 127 17.71 -6.18 -3.23
N ILE A 128 18.83 -6.69 -2.73
CA ILE A 128 19.33 -6.36 -1.39
C ILE A 128 19.69 -4.88 -1.31
N PHE A 129 20.42 -4.36 -2.31
CA PHE A 129 20.81 -2.95 -2.34
C PHE A 129 19.58 -2.02 -2.38
N ALA A 130 18.62 -2.29 -3.27
CA ALA A 130 17.38 -1.51 -3.37
C ALA A 130 16.58 -1.55 -2.06
N THR A 131 16.52 -2.70 -1.39
CA THR A 131 15.87 -2.84 -0.08
C THR A 131 16.58 -1.99 0.97
N GLY A 132 17.91 -2.04 1.03
CA GLY A 132 18.70 -1.21 1.94
C GLY A 132 18.48 0.28 1.70
N CYS A 133 18.49 0.74 0.44
CA CYS A 133 18.20 2.12 0.09
C CYS A 133 16.78 2.54 0.48
N PHE A 134 15.78 1.69 0.21
CA PHE A 134 14.39 1.96 0.58
C PHE A 134 14.24 2.14 2.10
N ILE A 135 14.83 1.25 2.89
CA ILE A 135 14.80 1.34 4.35
C ILE A 135 15.56 2.57 4.86
N ALA A 136 16.70 2.90 4.27
CA ALA A 136 17.45 4.10 4.64
C ALA A 136 16.64 5.38 4.41
N VAL A 137 15.95 5.49 3.26
CA VAL A 137 15.05 6.60 2.97
C VAL A 137 13.87 6.61 3.96
N MET A 138 13.29 5.45 4.25
CA MET A 138 12.16 5.37 5.17
C MET A 138 12.53 5.74 6.60
N TYR A 139 13.68 5.31 7.06
CA TYR A 139 14.23 5.69 8.35
C TYR A 139 14.50 7.21 8.41
N GLY A 140 15.14 7.77 7.37
CA GLY A 140 15.37 9.21 7.26
C GLY A 140 14.07 10.02 7.32
N LEU A 141 13.04 9.57 6.61
CA LEU A 141 11.75 10.27 6.58
C LEU A 141 11.00 10.12 7.92
N PHE A 142 10.81 8.90 8.41
CA PHE A 142 9.90 8.65 9.54
C PHE A 142 10.55 8.76 10.90
N ALA A 143 11.76 8.22 11.09
CA ALA A 143 12.46 8.32 12.37
C ALA A 143 13.12 9.69 12.54
N VAL A 144 13.88 10.14 11.54
CA VAL A 144 14.73 11.35 11.69
C VAL A 144 13.93 12.64 11.45
N LEU A 145 13.23 12.74 10.32
CA LEU A 145 12.55 13.99 9.94
C LEU A 145 11.22 14.16 10.68
N LEU A 146 10.36 13.14 10.64
CA LEU A 146 8.98 13.23 11.14
C LEU A 146 8.79 12.72 12.58
N LYS A 147 9.79 12.05 13.16
CA LYS A 147 9.76 11.49 14.53
C LYS A 147 8.48 10.69 14.85
N VAL A 148 8.03 9.88 13.89
CA VAL A 148 6.78 9.11 14.01
C VAL A 148 6.98 7.91 14.94
N TYR A 149 5.98 7.63 15.79
CA TYR A 149 5.95 6.42 16.62
C TYR A 149 5.70 5.19 15.75
N THR A 150 6.70 4.33 15.61
CA THR A 150 6.57 3.04 14.92
C THR A 150 6.46 1.89 15.93
N PRO A 151 5.78 0.78 15.59
CA PRO A 151 5.87 -0.47 16.34
C PRO A 151 7.33 -0.79 16.69
N ARG A 152 7.58 -1.10 17.97
CA ARG A 152 8.93 -1.39 18.46
C ARG A 152 9.49 -2.62 17.74
N GLU A 153 10.77 -2.58 17.47
CA GLU A 153 11.45 -3.68 16.81
C GLU A 153 11.69 -4.79 17.82
N VAL A 154 11.68 -6.04 17.35
CA VAL A 154 11.95 -7.18 18.24
C VAL A 154 13.39 -7.19 18.73
N PHE A 155 14.29 -6.62 17.94
CA PHE A 155 15.73 -6.70 18.15
C PHE A 155 16.36 -5.39 18.64
N PHE A 156 15.61 -4.27 18.71
CA PHE A 156 16.13 -2.95 19.14
C PHE A 156 15.03 -1.98 19.60
#